data_AF-A0A8J3ILE7-F1
#
_entry.id   AF-A0A8J3ILE7-F1
#
_cell.length_a   1.000
_cell.length_b   1.000
_cell.length_c   1.000
_cell.angle_alpha   90.00
_cell.angle_beta   90.00
_cell.angle_gamma   90.00
#
_symmetry.space_group_name_H-M   'P 1'
#
loop_
_entity.id
_entity.type
_entity.pdbx_description
1 polymer ?
#
loop_
_entity_poly.entity_id
_entity_poly.type
_entity_poly.pdbx_seq_one_letter_code
_entity_poly.pdbx_strand_id
1 'polypeptide(L)'
;MINQTEQTYGFPQLAPLATPLVHHLLARQEIPLNSQLLRGIDPRKRSSQVSQQLSQSWRLFERRVYEKRQHTYGLMASSIQTDCTTSLSYVHPRWFRETLGVLTPSLRKDKTKEHITGQTLSTWRERNLLRHHAWGQCDVQSAAGLLIARQLDDTRERGWLPSMIEANEPHWWCYSQAAPVNGVPSPILPCPVPLPADLPPATLLWTPWAGASWDLCWLQIGLFGAIRWAGATLGPYGHVQWDVSEADLKQWAPDLFTEQDSACEQTQEVVNSIAKFVLLRLALTQNYFPITTSASLTLINLIS
;
A
#
# COMPACT_ATOMS: atom_id res chain seq x y z
N MET A 1 -31.23 10.17 -3.24
CA MET A 1 -30.26 11.26 -3.47
C MET A 1 -29.00 10.93 -2.68
N ILE A 2 -28.09 10.18 -3.30
CA ILE A 2 -26.78 9.87 -2.72
C ILE A 2 -25.89 11.03 -3.16
N ASN A 3 -25.39 11.81 -2.19
CA ASN A 3 -24.46 12.89 -2.44
C ASN A 3 -23.32 12.37 -3.31
N GLN A 4 -23.00 13.12 -4.38
CA GLN A 4 -21.85 12.85 -5.23
C GLN A 4 -20.63 12.73 -4.30
N THR A 5 -20.25 11.48 -4.10
CA THR A 5 -19.14 11.03 -3.27
C THR A 5 -17.91 11.80 -3.70
N GLU A 6 -17.32 12.55 -2.76
CA GLU A 6 -15.91 12.93 -2.87
C GLU A 6 -15.16 11.66 -3.24
N GLN A 7 -14.69 11.58 -4.49
CA GLN A 7 -13.88 10.45 -4.93
C GLN A 7 -12.58 10.56 -4.15
N THR A 8 -12.50 9.84 -3.03
CA THR A 8 -11.26 9.76 -2.27
C THR A 8 -10.22 9.10 -3.16
N TYR A 9 -9.29 9.91 -3.68
CA TYR A 9 -8.26 9.43 -4.58
C TYR A 9 -7.21 8.63 -3.79
N GLY A 10 -7.15 7.33 -4.06
CA GLY A 10 -6.13 6.43 -3.53
C GLY A 10 -4.92 6.28 -4.47
N PHE A 11 -3.76 5.98 -3.89
CA PHE A 11 -2.52 5.72 -4.64
C PHE A 11 -1.94 4.32 -4.38
N PRO A 12 -2.60 3.23 -4.81
CA PRO A 12 -2.15 1.88 -4.48
C PRO A 12 -0.72 1.55 -4.93
N GLN A 13 -0.30 2.11 -6.05
CA GLN A 13 1.05 1.92 -6.57
C GLN A 13 2.14 2.56 -5.72
N LEU A 14 1.78 3.50 -4.83
CA LEU A 14 2.68 4.21 -3.93
C LEU A 14 2.66 3.65 -2.50
N ALA A 15 1.90 2.58 -2.24
CA ALA A 15 1.88 1.87 -0.96
C ALA A 15 3.32 1.58 -0.48
N PRO A 16 3.65 1.76 0.82
CA PRO A 16 2.75 2.06 1.93
C PRO A 16 2.63 3.57 2.26
N LEU A 17 2.87 4.48 1.31
CA LEU A 17 2.71 5.91 1.57
C LEU A 17 1.22 6.28 1.72
N ALA A 18 0.88 6.96 2.82
CA ALA A 18 -0.44 7.56 3.01
C ALA A 18 -0.69 8.69 2.01
N THR A 19 -1.96 8.93 1.64
CA THR A 19 -2.36 9.96 0.67
C THR A 19 -1.81 11.36 1.00
N PRO A 20 -1.92 11.87 2.24
CA PRO A 20 -1.35 13.18 2.58
C PRO A 20 0.19 13.24 2.44
N LEU A 21 0.87 12.12 2.68
CA LEU A 21 2.32 12.03 2.54
C LEU A 21 2.74 12.05 1.07
N VAL A 22 1.98 11.39 0.19
CA VAL A 22 2.14 11.47 -1.26
C VAL A 22 1.99 12.91 -1.74
N HIS A 23 0.90 13.59 -1.35
CA HIS A 23 0.67 14.99 -1.73
C HIS A 23 1.79 15.92 -1.23
N HIS A 24 2.26 15.74 0.00
CA HIS A 24 3.36 16.54 0.56
C HIS A 24 4.67 16.36 -0.21
N LEU A 25 5.00 15.12 -0.60
CA LEU A 25 6.20 14.82 -1.38
C LEU A 25 6.10 15.38 -2.81
N LEU A 26 4.93 15.28 -3.45
CA LEU A 26 4.70 15.76 -4.82
C LEU A 26 4.70 17.28 -4.93
N ALA A 27 4.05 17.97 -3.98
CA ALA A 27 4.05 19.43 -3.91
C ALA A 27 5.48 20.02 -3.84
N ARG A 28 6.45 19.21 -3.41
CA ARG A 28 7.86 19.60 -3.30
C ARG A 28 8.72 19.24 -4.50
N GLN A 29 8.36 18.21 -5.25
CA GLN A 29 9.04 17.91 -6.52
C GLN A 29 8.59 18.83 -7.66
N GLU A 30 7.88 19.92 -7.32
CA GLU A 30 7.27 20.86 -8.27
C GLU A 30 6.39 20.17 -9.30
N ILE A 31 5.90 18.95 -9.02
CA ILE A 31 4.88 18.29 -9.84
C ILE A 31 3.59 19.05 -9.53
N PRO A 32 3.08 19.89 -10.45
CA PRO A 32 1.90 20.71 -10.17
C PRO A 32 0.68 19.81 -10.10
N LEU A 33 0.39 19.24 -8.94
CA LEU A 33 -0.95 18.71 -8.66
C LEU A 33 -1.96 19.85 -8.53
N ASN A 34 -1.49 21.05 -8.16
CA ASN A 34 -2.32 22.23 -8.04
C ASN A 34 -2.38 22.99 -9.37
N SER A 35 -3.60 23.14 -9.88
CA SER A 35 -4.02 23.83 -11.11
C SER A 35 -3.62 25.31 -11.24
N GLN A 36 -2.92 25.89 -10.26
CA GLN A 36 -2.56 27.31 -10.26
C GLN A 36 -1.42 27.65 -11.23
N LEU A 37 -0.43 26.77 -11.41
CA LEU A 37 0.55 26.88 -12.50
C LEU A 37 -0.11 26.72 -13.88
N LEU A 38 -1.33 26.16 -13.89
CA LEU A 38 -2.18 26.05 -15.06
C LEU A 38 -3.07 27.28 -15.31
N ARG A 39 -2.77 28.47 -14.77
CA ARG A 39 -3.57 29.69 -15.07
C ARG A 39 -3.06 30.58 -16.22
N GLY A 40 -1.81 30.43 -16.69
CA GLY A 40 -1.20 31.35 -17.69
C GLY A 40 -0.86 30.84 -19.10
N ILE A 41 -1.28 29.65 -19.55
CA ILE A 41 -0.85 29.03 -20.82
C ILE A 41 -2.08 28.78 -21.72
N ASP A 42 -1.95 29.06 -23.01
CA ASP A 42 -3.00 28.87 -24.02
C ASP A 42 -3.61 27.45 -23.98
N PRO A 43 -4.91 27.31 -23.69
CA PRO A 43 -5.58 26.01 -23.49
C PRO A 43 -5.44 25.03 -24.67
N ARG A 44 -5.23 25.52 -25.90
CA ARG A 44 -5.13 24.66 -27.10
C ARG A 44 -3.76 24.02 -27.29
N LYS A 45 -2.67 24.67 -26.86
CA LYS A 45 -1.30 24.11 -26.88
C LYS A 45 -0.93 23.43 -25.57
N ARG A 46 -1.68 23.71 -24.50
CA ARG A 46 -1.41 23.28 -23.12
C ARG A 46 -1.66 21.80 -22.88
N SER A 47 -2.69 21.21 -23.49
CA SER A 47 -3.17 19.89 -23.03
C SER A 47 -2.16 18.76 -23.23
N SER A 48 -1.55 18.62 -24.42
CA SER A 48 -0.68 17.47 -24.70
C SER A 48 0.69 17.56 -24.03
N GLN A 49 1.38 18.70 -24.13
CA GLN A 49 2.72 18.88 -23.54
C GLN A 49 2.69 18.84 -22.01
N VAL A 50 1.71 19.51 -21.38
CA VAL A 50 1.56 19.47 -19.91
C VAL A 50 1.19 18.08 -19.44
N SER A 51 0.25 17.40 -20.11
CA SER A 51 -0.10 16.01 -19.77
C SER A 51 1.08 15.06 -19.90
N GLN A 52 1.93 15.25 -20.91
CA GLN A 52 3.15 14.46 -21.11
C GLN A 52 4.18 14.73 -20.02
N GLN A 53 4.45 15.99 -19.67
CA GLN A 53 5.38 16.36 -18.61
C GLN A 53 4.92 15.86 -17.24
N LEU A 54 3.62 15.99 -16.94
CA LEU A 54 3.01 15.45 -15.71
C LEU A 54 3.12 13.93 -15.67
N SER A 55 2.80 13.26 -16.78
CA SER A 55 2.94 11.80 -16.89
C SER A 55 4.39 11.35 -16.68
N GLN A 56 5.36 12.06 -17.25
CA GLN A 56 6.79 11.74 -17.08
C GLN A 56 7.24 11.95 -15.64
N SER A 57 6.86 13.07 -15.03
CA SER A 57 7.22 13.39 -13.65
C SER A 57 6.60 12.39 -12.66
N TRP A 58 5.35 12.00 -12.91
CA TRP A 58 4.67 10.97 -12.14
C TRP A 58 5.34 9.61 -12.25
N ARG A 59 5.65 9.15 -13.47
CA ARG A 59 6.38 7.88 -13.68
C ARG A 59 7.75 7.90 -12.99
N LEU A 60 8.45 9.03 -13.02
CA LEU A 60 9.72 9.19 -12.30
C LEU A 60 9.52 9.07 -10.79
N PHE A 61 8.47 9.69 -10.24
CA PHE A 61 8.13 9.57 -8.83
C PHE A 61 7.78 8.13 -8.43
N GLU A 62 6.89 7.47 -9.18
CA GLU A 62 6.52 6.06 -8.97
C GLU A 62 7.75 5.14 -9.00
N ARG A 63 8.66 5.33 -9.96
CA ARG A 63 9.91 4.58 -10.06
C ARG A 63 10.78 4.79 -8.82
N ARG A 64 10.96 6.03 -8.38
CA ARG A 64 11.74 6.32 -7.16
C ARG A 64 11.11 5.67 -5.93
N VAL A 65 9.79 5.72 -5.79
CA VAL A 65 9.06 5.05 -4.71
C VAL A 65 9.30 3.54 -4.77
N TYR A 66 9.21 2.92 -5.95
CA TYR A 66 9.51 1.51 -6.15
C TYR A 66 10.93 1.13 -5.68
N GLU A 67 11.94 1.88 -6.09
CA GLU A 67 13.34 1.65 -5.67
C GLU A 67 13.50 1.77 -4.14
N LYS A 68 12.89 2.79 -3.53
CA LYS A 68 12.94 2.99 -2.07
C LYS A 68 12.18 1.94 -1.27
N ARG A 69 11.11 1.38 -1.83
CA ARG A 69 10.38 0.26 -1.22
C ARG A 69 11.26 -0.98 -1.11
N GLN A 70 11.92 -1.38 -2.19
CA GLN A 70 12.78 -2.56 -2.17
C GLN A 70 13.90 -2.43 -1.12
N HIS A 71 14.51 -1.24 -1.05
CA HIS A 71 15.51 -0.95 -0.02
C HIS A 71 14.92 -1.00 1.40
N THR A 72 13.78 -0.35 1.61
CA THR A 72 13.11 -0.29 2.92
C THR A 72 12.65 -1.67 3.40
N TYR A 73 12.14 -2.51 2.49
CA TYR A 73 11.77 -3.89 2.81
C TYR A 73 12.98 -4.67 3.34
N GLY A 74 14.11 -4.62 2.62
CA GLY A 74 15.34 -5.29 3.05
C GLY A 74 15.90 -4.76 4.38
N LEU A 75 15.78 -3.45 4.63
CA LEU A 75 16.17 -2.84 5.91
C LEU A 75 15.28 -3.30 7.08
N MET A 76 13.97 -3.37 6.87
CA MET A 76 12.99 -3.65 7.93
C MET A 76 12.85 -5.13 8.25
N ALA A 77 13.00 -6.02 7.26
CA ALA A 77 12.67 -7.44 7.39
C ALA A 77 13.30 -8.14 8.60
N SER A 78 14.54 -7.80 8.96
CA SER A 78 15.26 -8.39 10.10
C SER A 78 14.88 -7.80 11.46
N SER A 79 14.17 -6.67 11.46
CA SER A 79 13.90 -5.86 12.67
C SER A 79 12.43 -5.87 13.07
N ILE A 80 11.58 -6.51 12.26
CA ILE A 80 10.18 -6.72 12.55
C ILE A 80 10.05 -7.80 13.61
N GLN A 81 9.18 -7.52 14.57
CA GLN A 81 8.77 -8.45 15.61
C GLN A 81 7.27 -8.63 15.53
N THR A 82 6.78 -9.77 16.00
CA THR A 82 5.35 -10.05 16.08
C THR A 82 4.99 -10.19 17.56
N ASP A 83 3.99 -9.43 17.99
CA ASP A 83 3.47 -9.54 19.34
C ASP A 83 2.73 -10.88 19.50
N CYS A 84 3.12 -11.70 20.48
CA CYS A 84 2.53 -13.01 20.67
C CYS A 84 1.05 -12.98 21.13
N THR A 85 0.60 -11.84 21.66
CA THR A 85 -0.77 -11.69 22.18
C THR A 85 -1.69 -11.17 21.10
N THR A 86 -1.25 -10.16 20.34
CA THR A 86 -2.11 -9.51 19.32
C THR A 86 -1.85 -10.02 17.91
N SER A 87 -0.77 -10.79 17.70
CA SER A 87 -0.27 -11.18 16.37
C SER A 87 0.02 -9.99 15.45
N LEU A 88 0.12 -8.78 15.99
CA LEU A 88 0.46 -7.58 15.24
C LEU A 88 1.97 -7.47 15.10
N SER A 89 2.40 -7.18 13.88
CA SER A 89 3.80 -6.91 13.58
C SER A 89 4.15 -5.47 13.93
N TYR A 90 5.32 -5.27 14.54
CA TYR A 90 5.82 -3.97 14.94
C TYR A 90 7.33 -3.83 14.74
N VAL A 91 7.83 -2.60 14.81
CA VAL A 91 9.26 -2.31 14.98
C VAL A 91 9.51 -1.53 16.25
N HIS A 92 10.66 -1.76 16.90
CA HIS A 92 11.01 -1.02 18.11
C HIS A 92 11.28 0.46 17.80
N PRO A 93 10.79 1.39 18.65
CA PRO A 93 11.06 2.82 18.49
C PRO A 93 12.54 3.17 18.47
N ARG A 94 13.37 2.44 19.21
CA ARG A 94 14.83 2.64 19.21
C ARG A 94 15.42 2.38 17.83
N TRP A 95 15.18 1.19 17.27
CA TRP A 95 15.64 0.81 15.94
C TRP A 95 15.18 1.84 14.90
N PHE A 96 13.89 2.20 14.93
CA PHE A 96 13.32 3.14 13.97
C PHE A 96 14.02 4.51 13.98
N ARG A 97 14.34 5.05 15.17
CA ARG A 97 15.09 6.32 15.31
C ARG A 97 16.51 6.21 14.77
N GLU A 98 17.21 5.13 15.10
CA GLU A 98 18.57 4.87 14.64
C GLU A 98 18.60 4.77 13.10
N THR A 99 17.68 4.01 12.51
CA THR A 99 17.57 3.86 11.05
C THR A 99 17.24 5.18 10.35
N LEU A 100 16.25 5.94 10.83
CA LEU A 100 15.96 7.26 10.27
C LEU A 100 17.12 8.24 10.43
N GLY A 101 17.87 8.15 11.53
CA GLY A 101 19.08 8.93 11.76
C GLY A 101 20.11 8.67 10.66
N VAL A 102 20.39 7.42 10.34
CA VAL A 102 21.31 7.02 9.25
C VAL A 102 20.85 7.55 7.88
N LEU A 103 19.54 7.61 7.66
CA LEU A 103 18.94 8.14 6.43
C LEU A 103 18.90 9.68 6.40
N THR A 104 19.18 10.37 7.51
CA THR A 104 19.13 11.83 7.58
C THR A 104 20.45 12.45 7.08
N PRO A 105 20.42 13.47 6.20
CA PRO A 105 21.63 14.00 5.54
C PRO A 105 22.68 14.58 6.49
N SER A 106 22.25 15.23 7.57
CA SER A 106 23.12 15.93 8.53
C SER A 106 24.02 14.98 9.35
N LEU A 107 23.53 13.77 9.67
CA LEU A 107 24.27 12.75 10.40
C LEU A 107 25.43 12.15 9.60
N ARG A 108 25.44 12.33 8.27
CA ARG A 108 26.62 11.98 7.45
C ARG A 108 27.82 12.90 7.73
N LYS A 109 27.57 14.11 8.24
CA LYS A 109 28.61 15.12 8.50
C LYS A 109 29.01 15.20 9.97
N ASP A 110 28.07 15.00 10.89
CA ASP A 110 28.32 15.07 12.33
C ASP A 110 27.73 13.84 13.04
N LYS A 111 28.60 12.85 13.34
CA LYS A 111 28.21 11.56 13.94
C LYS A 111 27.74 11.67 15.40
N THR A 112 27.78 12.85 16.01
CA THR A 112 27.58 13.01 17.46
C THR A 112 26.15 13.38 17.87
N LYS A 113 25.23 13.68 16.94
CA LYS A 113 23.87 14.16 17.27
C LYS A 113 22.77 13.18 16.88
N GLU A 114 22.12 12.59 17.88
CA GLU A 114 20.81 11.96 17.68
C GLU A 114 19.78 13.03 17.25
N HIS A 115 19.36 13.02 15.99
CA HIS A 115 18.40 14.00 15.48
C HIS A 115 16.94 13.67 15.79
N ILE A 116 16.62 12.40 16.04
CA ILE A 116 15.24 11.97 16.31
C ILE A 116 15.18 11.46 17.74
N THR A 117 14.66 12.30 18.62
CA THR A 117 14.48 11.99 20.04
C THR A 117 13.16 11.24 20.25
N GLY A 118 12.96 10.68 21.45
CA GLY A 118 11.66 10.13 21.84
C GLY A 118 10.53 11.17 21.79
N GLN A 119 10.83 12.45 22.10
CA GLN A 119 9.87 13.55 22.02
C GLN A 119 9.41 13.81 20.58
N THR A 120 10.32 13.72 19.60
CA THR A 120 9.98 13.83 18.18
C THR A 120 9.01 12.72 17.76
N LEU A 121 9.25 11.47 18.20
CA LEU A 121 8.32 10.38 17.93
C LEU A 121 6.95 10.59 18.58
N SER A 122 6.89 11.07 19.83
CA SER A 122 5.60 11.38 20.46
C SER A 122 4.84 12.44 19.67
N THR A 123 5.53 13.48 19.21
CA THR A 123 4.94 14.54 18.38
C THR A 123 4.40 13.97 17.05
N TRP A 124 5.13 13.06 16.41
CA TRP A 124 4.65 12.40 15.18
C TRP A 124 3.44 11.51 15.43
N ARG A 125 3.39 10.82 16.57
CA ARG A 125 2.24 10.02 16.99
C ARG A 125 1.01 10.89 17.24
N GLU A 126 1.16 11.99 17.99
CA GLU A 126 0.08 12.95 18.27
C GLU A 126 -0.50 13.58 17.00
N ARG A 127 0.29 13.63 15.93
CA ARG A 127 -0.09 14.17 14.61
C ARG A 127 -0.51 13.10 13.61
N ASN A 128 -0.66 11.84 14.05
CA ASN A 128 -0.96 10.66 13.24
C ASN A 128 0.02 10.40 12.07
N LEU A 129 1.25 10.94 12.14
CA LEU A 129 2.30 10.70 11.15
C LEU A 129 2.93 9.31 11.30
N LEU A 130 3.02 8.84 12.54
CA LEU A 130 3.49 7.50 12.91
C LEU A 130 2.41 6.82 13.73
N ARG A 131 1.86 5.73 13.22
CA ARG A 131 0.85 4.94 13.93
C ARG A 131 1.56 4.00 14.91
N HIS A 132 0.84 3.62 15.97
CA HIS A 132 1.38 2.77 17.01
C HIS A 132 0.35 1.74 17.46
N HIS A 133 0.84 0.60 17.92
CA HIS A 133 0.07 -0.38 18.67
C HIS A 133 0.22 -0.10 20.17
N ALA A 134 -0.26 -1.03 21.00
CA ALA A 134 -0.10 -0.93 22.45
C ALA A 134 1.39 -0.76 22.86
N TRP A 135 1.61 -0.14 24.02
CA TRP A 135 2.93 0.02 24.64
C TRP A 135 3.98 0.78 23.80
N GLY A 136 3.53 1.60 22.85
CA GLY A 136 4.42 2.46 22.05
C GLY A 136 5.19 1.71 20.95
N GLN A 137 4.78 0.49 20.61
CA GLN A 137 5.27 -0.24 19.44
C GLN A 137 4.89 0.50 18.15
N CYS A 138 5.84 0.70 17.23
CA CYS A 138 5.58 1.39 15.97
C CYS A 138 4.90 0.43 14.98
N ASP A 139 3.79 0.85 14.38
CA ASP A 139 3.13 0.11 13.31
C ASP A 139 4.08 -0.01 12.10
N VAL A 140 4.26 -1.23 11.60
CA VAL A 140 5.26 -1.53 10.55
C VAL A 140 4.98 -0.79 9.24
N GLN A 141 3.72 -0.60 8.88
CA GLN A 141 3.35 0.01 7.59
C GLN A 141 3.61 1.52 7.62
N SER A 142 3.21 2.19 8.70
CA SER A 142 3.46 3.62 8.90
C SER A 142 4.96 3.91 9.06
N ALA A 143 5.70 3.08 9.79
CA ALA A 143 7.15 3.18 9.89
C ALA A 143 7.83 3.04 8.52
N ALA A 144 7.42 2.06 7.69
CA ALA A 144 7.91 1.90 6.33
C ALA A 144 7.61 3.13 5.46
N GLY A 145 6.39 3.67 5.54
CA GLY A 145 6.00 4.88 4.82
C GLY A 145 6.89 6.08 5.15
N LEU A 146 7.23 6.27 6.43
CA LEU A 146 8.13 7.34 6.87
C LEU A 146 9.59 7.10 6.42
N LEU A 147 10.09 5.87 6.45
CA LEU A 147 11.43 5.55 5.92
C LEU A 147 11.51 5.82 4.42
N ILE A 148 10.50 5.42 3.65
CA ILE A 148 10.42 5.68 2.22
C ILE A 148 10.36 7.19 1.96
N ALA A 149 9.51 7.93 2.66
CA ALA A 149 9.45 9.38 2.53
C ALA A 149 10.79 10.06 2.85
N ARG A 150 11.50 9.61 3.90
CA ARG A 150 12.83 10.09 4.24
C ARG A 150 13.88 9.79 3.17
N GLN A 151 13.77 8.65 2.49
CA GLN A 151 14.66 8.29 1.38
C GLN A 151 14.34 9.04 0.08
N LEU A 152 13.08 9.43 -0.12
CA LEU A 152 12.64 10.22 -1.27
C LEU A 152 13.03 11.69 -1.13
N ASP A 153 13.03 12.20 0.11
CA ASP A 153 13.52 13.51 0.46
C ASP A 153 14.82 13.37 1.23
N ASP A 154 15.95 13.27 0.54
CA ASP A 154 17.29 13.11 1.11
C ASP A 154 18.06 14.43 1.20
N THR A 155 17.35 15.57 1.15
CA THR A 155 17.99 16.90 1.16
C THR A 155 17.65 17.71 2.40
N ARG A 156 16.38 17.70 2.84
CA ARG A 156 15.93 18.56 3.94
C ARG A 156 16.20 17.95 5.30
N GLU A 157 16.72 18.72 6.25
CA GLU A 157 16.85 18.26 7.65
C GLU A 157 15.49 18.27 8.38
N ARG A 158 14.64 19.26 8.08
CA ARG A 158 13.34 19.51 8.76
C ARG A 158 12.22 19.71 7.73
N GLY A 159 10.97 19.54 8.17
CA GLY A 159 9.78 19.82 7.34
C GLY A 159 9.56 18.85 6.18
N TRP A 160 10.21 17.68 6.20
CA TRP A 160 10.08 16.64 5.18
C TRP A 160 8.79 15.81 5.30
N LEU A 161 8.06 15.97 6.41
CA LEU A 161 6.73 15.39 6.66
C LEU A 161 5.62 16.45 6.60
N PRO A 162 4.37 16.05 6.31
CA PRO A 162 3.22 16.92 6.51
C PRO A 162 3.10 17.33 7.99
N SER A 163 2.38 18.40 8.26
CA SER A 163 2.19 18.92 9.62
C SER A 163 1.34 17.98 10.48
N MET A 164 0.32 17.35 9.89
CA MET A 164 -0.65 16.47 10.52
C MET A 164 -1.29 15.58 9.45
N ILE A 165 -1.73 14.38 9.84
CA ILE A 165 -2.63 13.51 9.07
C ILE A 165 -3.92 13.36 9.88
N GLU A 166 -5.08 13.42 9.21
CA GLU A 166 -6.36 13.21 9.89
C GLU A 166 -6.46 11.77 10.42
N ALA A 167 -7.09 11.56 11.57
CA ALA A 167 -7.09 10.25 12.22
C ALA A 167 -7.83 9.18 11.41
N ASN A 168 -8.86 9.60 10.65
CA ASN A 168 -9.69 8.78 9.76
C ASN A 168 -9.08 8.55 8.37
N GLU A 169 -7.95 9.18 8.04
CA GLU A 169 -7.28 8.93 6.76
C GLU A 169 -6.84 7.46 6.66
N PRO A 170 -7.01 6.82 5.49
CA PRO A 170 -6.44 5.51 5.23
C PRO A 170 -4.93 5.50 5.51
N HIS A 171 -4.44 4.38 6.04
CA HIS A 171 -3.01 4.18 6.31
C HIS A 171 -2.23 4.19 5.00
N TRP A 172 -2.76 3.49 4.00
CA TRP A 172 -2.26 3.37 2.64
C TRP A 172 -3.38 2.74 1.79
N TRP A 173 -3.11 2.52 0.50
CA TRP A 173 -4.09 1.99 -0.45
C TRP A 173 -3.59 0.72 -1.13
N CYS A 174 -4.46 -0.25 -1.37
CA CYS A 174 -4.21 -1.41 -2.21
C CYS A 174 -5.13 -1.39 -3.44
N TYR A 175 -4.91 -2.29 -4.39
CA TYR A 175 -5.87 -2.55 -5.45
C TYR A 175 -6.88 -3.59 -4.97
N SER A 176 -8.11 -3.45 -5.45
CA SER A 176 -9.20 -4.39 -5.22
C SER A 176 -9.90 -4.75 -6.52
N GLN A 177 -10.39 -5.98 -6.59
CA GLN A 177 -11.23 -6.47 -7.67
C GLN A 177 -12.26 -7.45 -7.11
N ALA A 178 -13.54 -7.14 -7.31
CA ALA A 178 -14.63 -8.05 -6.93
C ALA A 178 -14.62 -9.31 -7.80
N ALA A 179 -15.33 -10.35 -7.37
CA ALA A 179 -15.46 -11.58 -8.14
C ALA A 179 -16.01 -11.29 -9.56
N PRO A 180 -15.60 -12.05 -10.60
CA PRO A 180 -16.14 -11.90 -11.94
C PRO A 180 -17.65 -12.17 -12.00
N VAL A 181 -18.40 -11.34 -12.73
CA VAL A 181 -19.85 -11.52 -12.92
C VAL A 181 -20.08 -12.10 -14.31
N ASN A 182 -20.67 -13.30 -14.38
CA ASN A 182 -20.90 -14.02 -15.65
C ASN A 182 -19.61 -14.20 -16.49
N GLY A 183 -18.48 -14.46 -15.83
CA GLY A 183 -17.18 -14.63 -16.47
C GLY A 183 -16.51 -13.33 -16.91
N VAL A 184 -17.15 -12.17 -16.73
CA VAL A 184 -16.56 -10.86 -17.03
C VAL A 184 -15.80 -10.33 -15.81
N PRO A 185 -14.51 -9.98 -15.94
CA PRO A 185 -13.75 -9.41 -14.83
C PRO A 185 -14.36 -8.11 -14.32
N SER A 186 -14.50 -8.00 -12.99
CA SER A 186 -14.89 -6.75 -12.34
C SER A 186 -13.81 -5.68 -12.50
N PRO A 187 -14.16 -4.38 -12.45
CA PRO A 187 -13.17 -3.30 -12.53
C PRO A 187 -12.19 -3.35 -11.36
N ILE A 188 -10.97 -2.92 -11.63
CA ILE A 188 -9.91 -2.79 -10.62
C ILE A 188 -10.03 -1.40 -9.99
N LEU A 189 -10.20 -1.34 -8.68
CA LEU A 189 -10.44 -0.10 -7.94
C LEU A 189 -9.44 0.06 -6.78
N PRO A 190 -8.99 1.30 -6.47
CA PRO A 190 -8.28 1.57 -5.23
C PRO A 190 -9.13 1.20 -4.01
N CYS A 191 -8.52 0.59 -3.00
CA CYS A 191 -9.17 0.21 -1.75
C CYS A 191 -8.30 0.68 -0.56
N PRO A 192 -8.89 1.34 0.46
CA PRO A 192 -8.14 1.82 1.60
C PRO A 192 -7.72 0.67 2.53
N VAL A 193 -6.64 0.87 3.28
CA VAL A 193 -6.23 0.01 4.40
C VAL A 193 -6.25 0.86 5.67
N PRO A 194 -6.95 0.46 6.76
CA PRO A 194 -7.71 -0.78 6.94
C PRO A 194 -8.89 -0.91 5.97
N LEU A 195 -9.26 -2.15 5.68
CA LEU A 195 -10.29 -2.45 4.68
C LEU A 195 -11.68 -1.98 5.16
N PRO A 196 -12.56 -1.54 4.24
CA PRO A 196 -13.97 -1.31 4.55
C PRO A 196 -14.63 -2.58 5.11
N ALA A 197 -15.50 -2.42 6.11
CA ALA A 197 -16.15 -3.54 6.80
C ALA A 197 -17.18 -4.28 5.92
N ASP A 198 -17.68 -3.63 4.88
CA ASP A 198 -18.68 -4.12 3.94
C ASP A 198 -18.07 -4.77 2.68
N LEU A 199 -16.74 -4.90 2.62
CA LEU A 199 -16.06 -5.48 1.47
C LEU A 199 -16.37 -6.99 1.35
N PRO A 200 -16.89 -7.49 0.20
CA PRO A 200 -17.21 -8.90 0.05
C PRO A 200 -15.99 -9.79 0.31
N PRO A 201 -16.11 -10.89 1.06
CA PRO A 201 -14.98 -11.72 1.48
C PRO A 201 -14.13 -12.27 0.32
N ALA A 202 -14.78 -12.60 -0.80
CA ALA A 202 -14.15 -13.07 -2.04
C ALA A 202 -13.51 -11.97 -2.91
N THR A 203 -13.46 -10.72 -2.43
CA THR A 203 -12.78 -9.63 -3.15
C THR A 203 -11.28 -9.88 -3.14
N LEU A 204 -10.67 -9.88 -4.34
CA LEU A 204 -9.23 -9.99 -4.49
C LEU A 204 -8.55 -8.66 -4.18
N LEU A 205 -7.51 -8.69 -3.36
CA LEU A 205 -6.73 -7.52 -2.99
C LEU A 205 -5.25 -7.77 -3.29
N TRP A 206 -4.58 -6.76 -3.86
CA TRP A 206 -3.12 -6.83 -4.07
C TRP A 206 -2.45 -5.48 -3.95
N THR A 207 -1.15 -5.50 -3.70
CA THR A 207 -0.33 -4.30 -3.61
C THR A 207 1.08 -4.58 -4.09
N PRO A 208 1.75 -3.65 -4.81
CA PRO A 208 3.17 -3.78 -5.14
C PRO A 208 4.10 -3.67 -3.93
N TRP A 209 3.57 -3.42 -2.73
CA TRP A 209 4.33 -3.38 -1.49
C TRP A 209 4.45 -4.77 -0.85
N ALA A 210 5.59 -5.44 -1.04
CA ALA A 210 5.85 -6.75 -0.44
C ALA A 210 5.76 -6.74 1.10
N GLY A 211 6.08 -5.61 1.74
CA GLY A 211 5.96 -5.46 3.20
C GLY A 211 4.52 -5.47 3.73
N ALA A 212 3.50 -5.48 2.87
CA ALA A 212 2.14 -5.76 3.32
C ALA A 212 2.01 -7.18 3.92
N SER A 213 2.86 -8.13 3.51
CA SER A 213 2.96 -9.49 4.07
C SER A 213 3.48 -9.57 5.51
N TRP A 214 3.89 -8.44 6.10
CA TRP A 214 4.15 -8.38 7.54
C TRP A 214 2.85 -8.47 8.35
N ASP A 215 1.70 -8.17 7.73
CA ASP A 215 0.40 -8.65 8.20
C ASP A 215 0.20 -10.07 7.64
N LEU A 216 0.01 -11.03 8.55
CA LEU A 216 -0.06 -12.46 8.25
C LEU A 216 -1.21 -12.82 7.28
N CYS A 217 -2.26 -11.99 7.19
CA CYS A 217 -3.34 -12.21 6.23
C CYS A 217 -2.94 -11.92 4.77
N TRP A 218 -1.77 -11.34 4.53
CA TRP A 218 -1.24 -11.07 3.20
C TRP A 218 -0.22 -12.12 2.77
N LEU A 219 -0.46 -12.74 1.61
CA LEU A 219 0.47 -13.67 0.99
C LEU A 219 1.52 -12.90 0.19
N GLN A 220 2.80 -13.07 0.53
CA GLN A 220 3.90 -12.48 -0.21
C GLN A 220 4.08 -13.12 -1.59
N ILE A 221 4.26 -12.29 -2.62
CA ILE A 221 4.59 -12.71 -3.99
C ILE A 221 6.01 -12.23 -4.33
N GLY A 222 7.01 -12.97 -3.84
CA GLY A 222 8.42 -12.62 -3.99
C GLY A 222 8.70 -11.18 -3.54
N LEU A 223 9.38 -10.41 -4.39
CA LEU A 223 9.60 -8.95 -4.18
C LEU A 223 8.59 -8.08 -4.95
N PHE A 224 7.66 -8.69 -5.69
CA PHE A 224 6.72 -7.98 -6.55
C PHE A 224 5.59 -7.31 -5.77
N GLY A 225 5.23 -7.89 -4.62
CA GLY A 225 4.15 -7.37 -3.80
C GLY A 225 3.55 -8.40 -2.86
N ALA A 226 2.31 -8.17 -2.48
CA ALA A 226 1.51 -9.09 -1.68
C ALA A 226 0.07 -9.15 -2.21
N ILE A 227 -0.61 -10.26 -1.94
CA ILE A 227 -1.98 -10.55 -2.37
C ILE A 227 -2.78 -11.19 -1.23
N ARG A 228 -4.10 -10.96 -1.16
CA ARG A 228 -5.00 -11.61 -0.20
C ARG A 228 -6.44 -11.63 -0.69
N TRP A 229 -7.26 -12.44 -0.04
CA TRP A 229 -8.71 -12.25 -0.03
C TRP A 229 -9.08 -11.17 1.01
N ALA A 230 -10.17 -10.45 0.77
CA ALA A 230 -10.71 -9.51 1.76
C ALA A 230 -11.09 -10.23 3.06
N GLY A 231 -11.76 -11.39 2.95
CA GLY A 231 -12.17 -12.29 4.04
C GLY A 231 -11.05 -13.08 4.70
N ALA A 232 -9.79 -12.68 4.53
CA ALA A 232 -8.67 -13.31 5.23
C ALA A 232 -8.69 -12.96 6.72
N THR A 233 -8.73 -13.98 7.57
CA THR A 233 -8.70 -13.86 9.03
C THR A 233 -7.59 -14.73 9.62
N LEU A 234 -7.14 -14.42 10.84
CA LEU A 234 -6.21 -15.26 11.57
C LEU A 234 -6.99 -16.16 12.53
N GLY A 235 -6.81 -17.48 12.37
CA GLY A 235 -7.35 -18.47 13.27
C GLY A 235 -6.61 -18.52 14.62
N PRO A 236 -7.09 -19.34 15.58
CA PRO A 236 -6.55 -19.42 16.95
C PRO A 236 -5.06 -19.76 17.08
N TYR A 237 -4.47 -20.35 16.03
CA TYR A 237 -3.07 -20.76 15.99
C TYR A 237 -2.21 -19.90 15.04
N GLY A 238 -2.71 -18.73 14.65
CA GLY A 238 -2.01 -17.83 13.72
C GLY A 238 -2.01 -18.30 12.25
N HIS A 239 -2.75 -19.37 11.94
CA HIS A 239 -2.97 -19.81 10.57
C HIS A 239 -4.00 -18.90 9.88
N VAL A 240 -3.73 -18.53 8.63
CA VAL A 240 -4.67 -17.74 7.83
C VAL A 240 -5.84 -18.63 7.42
N GLN A 241 -7.05 -18.16 7.69
CA GLN A 241 -8.30 -18.73 7.25
C GLN A 241 -8.94 -17.79 6.23
N TRP A 242 -9.30 -18.33 5.08
CA TRP A 242 -9.94 -17.59 4.00
C TRP A 242 -11.45 -17.83 4.10
N ASP A 243 -12.19 -16.78 4.43
CA ASP A 243 -13.65 -16.78 4.36
C ASP A 243 -14.08 -16.60 2.89
N VAL A 244 -13.88 -17.62 2.07
CA VAL A 244 -14.25 -17.61 0.64
C VAL A 244 -14.93 -18.92 0.31
N SER A 245 -16.14 -18.84 -0.26
CA SER A 245 -16.89 -20.05 -0.62
C SER A 245 -16.30 -20.74 -1.85
N GLU A 246 -16.51 -22.04 -1.99
CA GLU A 246 -16.13 -22.78 -3.20
C GLU A 246 -16.78 -22.18 -4.46
N ALA A 247 -18.04 -21.72 -4.34
CA ALA A 247 -18.76 -21.07 -5.43
C ALA A 247 -18.07 -19.77 -5.89
N ASP A 248 -17.50 -19.00 -4.97
CA ASP A 248 -16.72 -17.81 -5.30
C ASP A 248 -15.39 -18.18 -5.95
N LEU A 249 -14.70 -19.20 -5.43
CA LEU A 249 -13.44 -19.68 -6.02
C LEU A 249 -13.63 -20.19 -7.46
N LYS A 250 -14.77 -20.85 -7.75
CA LYS A 250 -15.16 -21.26 -9.10
C LYS A 250 -15.31 -20.09 -10.05
N GLN A 251 -15.76 -18.92 -9.58
CA GLN A 251 -15.86 -17.72 -10.43
C GLN A 251 -14.47 -17.18 -10.81
N TRP A 252 -13.49 -17.29 -9.92
CA TRP A 252 -12.12 -16.82 -10.14
C TRP A 252 -11.27 -17.77 -11.00
N ALA A 253 -11.48 -19.08 -10.87
CA ALA A 253 -10.67 -20.09 -11.53
C ALA A 253 -11.50 -21.34 -11.88
N PRO A 254 -12.45 -21.22 -12.83
CA PRO A 254 -13.43 -22.28 -13.12
C PRO A 254 -12.79 -23.59 -13.58
N ASP A 255 -11.65 -23.52 -14.25
CA ASP A 255 -10.91 -24.67 -14.77
C ASP A 255 -10.19 -25.50 -13.70
N LEU A 256 -10.14 -25.04 -12.45
CA LEU A 256 -9.61 -25.84 -11.33
C LEU A 256 -10.63 -26.80 -10.73
N PHE A 257 -11.90 -26.66 -11.09
CA PHE A 257 -12.99 -27.46 -10.55
C PHE A 257 -13.53 -28.35 -11.65
N THR A 258 -13.32 -29.67 -11.54
CA THR A 258 -13.86 -30.62 -12.51
C THR A 258 -15.27 -31.04 -12.10
N GLU A 259 -16.16 -31.35 -13.06
CA GLU A 259 -17.56 -31.72 -12.77
C GLU A 259 -17.69 -32.98 -11.87
N GLN A 260 -16.62 -33.79 -11.77
CA GLN A 260 -16.59 -35.01 -10.95
C GLN A 260 -16.37 -34.75 -9.45
N ASP A 261 -15.98 -33.56 -9.03
CA ASP A 261 -15.67 -33.26 -7.62
C ASP A 261 -16.90 -32.99 -6.74
N SER A 262 -18.10 -33.03 -7.33
CA SER A 262 -19.38 -32.66 -6.69
C SER A 262 -19.84 -33.59 -5.55
N ALA A 263 -19.16 -34.73 -5.31
CA ALA A 263 -19.63 -35.77 -4.40
C ALA A 263 -18.83 -35.91 -3.10
N CYS A 264 -17.69 -35.22 -2.95
CA CYS A 264 -16.88 -35.29 -1.72
C CYS A 264 -17.11 -34.03 -0.90
N GLU A 265 -17.61 -34.18 0.33
CA GLU A 265 -17.66 -33.07 1.30
C GLU A 265 -16.23 -32.56 1.54
N GLN A 266 -15.90 -31.41 0.93
CA GLN A 266 -14.58 -30.82 1.10
C GLN A 266 -14.45 -30.28 2.52
N THR A 267 -13.39 -30.68 3.22
CA THR A 267 -13.09 -30.11 4.52
C THR A 267 -12.69 -28.63 4.36
N GLN A 268 -12.91 -27.82 5.40
CA GLN A 268 -12.52 -26.41 5.39
C GLN A 268 -11.02 -26.22 5.09
N GLU A 269 -10.17 -27.18 5.46
CA GLU A 269 -8.73 -27.17 5.15
C GLU A 269 -8.45 -27.31 3.65
N VAL A 270 -9.22 -28.14 2.95
CA VAL A 270 -9.14 -28.29 1.49
C VAL A 270 -9.55 -26.99 0.81
N VAL A 271 -10.69 -26.40 1.21
CA VAL A 271 -11.15 -25.10 0.67
C VAL A 271 -10.10 -24.01 0.89
N ASN A 272 -9.51 -23.93 2.08
CA ASN A 272 -8.44 -22.97 2.37
C ASN A 272 -7.20 -23.17 1.48
N SER A 273 -6.85 -24.43 1.21
CA SER A 273 -5.72 -24.79 0.36
C SER A 273 -5.99 -24.39 -1.10
N ILE A 274 -7.20 -24.65 -1.59
CA ILE A 274 -7.64 -24.22 -2.93
C ILE A 274 -7.65 -22.70 -3.02
N ALA A 275 -8.18 -21.99 -2.02
CA ALA A 275 -8.21 -20.53 -1.98
C ALA A 275 -6.80 -19.92 -2.09
N LYS A 276 -5.82 -20.48 -1.36
CA LYS A 276 -4.42 -20.07 -1.46
C LYS A 276 -3.82 -20.35 -2.84
N PHE A 277 -4.12 -21.51 -3.41
CA PHE A 277 -3.66 -21.88 -4.75
C PHE A 277 -4.23 -20.96 -5.83
N VAL A 278 -5.52 -20.61 -5.75
CA VAL A 278 -6.18 -19.63 -6.63
C VAL A 278 -5.48 -18.28 -6.54
N LEU A 279 -5.16 -17.77 -5.33
CA LEU A 279 -4.41 -16.52 -5.16
C LEU A 279 -3.05 -16.55 -5.87
N LEU A 280 -2.27 -17.61 -5.66
CA LEU A 280 -0.95 -17.77 -6.29
C LEU A 280 -1.07 -17.81 -7.82
N ARG A 281 -2.06 -18.54 -8.34
CA ARG A 281 -2.31 -18.60 -9.78
C ARG A 281 -2.70 -17.24 -10.34
N LEU A 282 -3.63 -16.54 -9.70
CA LEU A 282 -4.06 -15.19 -10.07
C LEU A 282 -2.88 -14.22 -10.10
N ALA A 283 -1.99 -14.29 -9.11
CA ALA A 283 -0.77 -13.49 -9.06
C ALA A 283 0.16 -13.74 -10.26
N LEU A 284 0.21 -14.98 -10.77
CA LEU A 284 1.04 -15.36 -11.91
C LEU A 284 0.41 -15.04 -13.27
N THR A 285 -0.91 -15.15 -13.42
CA THR A 285 -1.57 -15.06 -14.73
C THR A 285 -1.95 -13.65 -15.14
N GLN A 286 -2.36 -12.78 -14.22
CA GLN A 286 -2.96 -11.49 -14.60
C GLN A 286 -1.97 -10.32 -14.67
N ASN A 287 -0.65 -10.56 -14.55
CA ASN A 287 0.36 -9.48 -14.51
C ASN A 287 -0.02 -8.34 -13.53
N TYR A 288 -0.66 -8.67 -12.40
CA TYR A 288 -1.19 -7.70 -11.41
C TYR A 288 -0.12 -6.77 -10.83
N PHE A 289 1.15 -7.11 -11.04
CA PHE A 289 2.31 -6.27 -10.79
C PHE A 289 2.85 -5.76 -12.13
N PRO A 290 2.19 -4.81 -12.81
CA PRO A 290 2.77 -4.23 -13.99
C PRO A 290 4.06 -3.52 -13.57
N ILE A 291 5.19 -4.12 -13.95
CA ILE A 291 6.46 -3.43 -13.98
C ILE A 291 6.28 -2.35 -15.06
N THR A 292 5.84 -1.15 -14.65
CA THR A 292 6.01 0.13 -15.36
C THR A 292 5.08 0.55 -16.53
N THR A 293 3.97 -0.11 -16.90
CA THR A 293 3.32 0.23 -18.20
C THR A 293 1.95 0.93 -18.26
N SER A 294 1.17 1.15 -17.18
CA SER A 294 -0.23 1.66 -17.38
C SER A 294 -0.78 2.69 -16.38
N ALA A 295 0.03 3.46 -15.66
CA ALA A 295 -0.50 4.51 -14.76
C ALA A 295 -0.89 5.83 -15.48
N SER A 296 -0.66 5.96 -16.80
CA SER A 296 -0.85 7.22 -17.52
C SER A 296 -2.32 7.65 -17.72
N LEU A 297 -3.31 6.77 -17.57
CA LEU A 297 -4.70 7.11 -17.85
C LEU A 297 -5.42 7.77 -16.66
N THR A 298 -5.09 7.41 -15.41
CA THR A 298 -5.78 7.95 -14.23
C THR A 298 -5.45 9.42 -13.96
N LEU A 299 -4.21 9.84 -14.27
CA LEU A 299 -3.77 11.23 -14.10
C LEU A 299 -4.45 12.19 -15.09
N ILE A 300 -4.75 11.74 -16.30
CA ILE A 300 -5.40 12.58 -17.32
C ILE A 300 -6.84 12.94 -16.89
N ASN A 301 -7.55 12.02 -16.22
CA ASN A 301 -8.89 12.27 -15.68
C ASN A 301 -8.89 13.12 -14.40
N LEU A 302 -7.75 13.26 -13.72
CA LEU A 302 -7.59 14.08 -12.51
C LEU A 302 -7.32 15.56 -12.82
N ILE A 303 -6.79 15.85 -14.01
CA ILE A 303 -6.39 17.20 -14.44
C ILE A 303 -7.46 17.83 -15.35
N SER A 304 -8.34 17.02 -15.94
CA SER A 304 -9.45 17.44 -16.82
C SER A 304 -10.73 17.68 -16.03
#